data_AF-A0A2V8WTU6-F1
#
_entry.id   AF-A0A2V8WTU6-F1
#
_cell.length_a   1.000
_cell.length_b   1.000
_cell.length_c   1.000
_cell.angle_alpha   90.00
_cell.angle_beta   90.00
_cell.angle_gamma   90.00
#
_symmetry.space_group_name_H-M   'P 1'
#
loop_
_entity.id
_entity.type
_entity.pdbx_description
1 polymer ?
#
loop_
_entity_poly.entity_id
_entity_poly.type
_entity_poly.pdbx_seq_one_letter_code
_entity_poly.pdbx_strand_id
1 'polypeptide(L)'
;MSLFGLQYSVLMPIYALDILKGTVLTQGYLMSSAAVGALMGALHFAARKHYKGLARWIAATSTTCAVFLILFSKAKMFWPCMAMLFFVGFAATSQIAATNTLIQNRVPDELRSRVMAVYATMFMGMQPIGSLIAGGVAKRIGAPYTLTVFGSLVLLGSLVFLFRVVMRLQQTPGQTTAAPAND
;
A
#
# COMPACT_ATOMS: atom_id res chain seq x y z
N MET A 1 -4.57 2.38 0.34
CA MET A 1 -3.58 1.82 1.27
C MET A 1 -3.59 2.45 2.65
N SER A 2 -3.43 3.76 2.78
CA SER A 2 -3.17 4.41 4.08
C SER A 2 -4.21 4.17 5.17
N LEU A 3 -5.48 3.92 4.81
CA LEU A 3 -6.57 3.74 5.78
C LEU A 3 -6.82 2.28 6.20
N PHE A 4 -6.47 1.31 5.35
CA PHE A 4 -6.90 -0.09 5.49
C PHE A 4 -5.81 -1.12 5.22
N GLY A 5 -4.73 -0.75 4.51
CA GLY A 5 -3.67 -1.67 4.10
C GLY A 5 -2.55 -1.86 5.13
N LEU A 6 -2.37 -0.90 6.05
CA LEU A 6 -1.36 -0.98 7.11
C LEU A 6 -1.91 -1.56 8.42
N GLN A 7 -3.24 -1.66 8.54
CA GLN A 7 -3.93 -2.18 9.71
C GLN A 7 -3.70 -3.69 9.92
N TYR A 8 -3.06 -4.39 8.97
CA TYR A 8 -2.62 -5.78 9.19
C TYR A 8 -1.71 -5.89 10.43
N SER A 9 -0.92 -4.85 10.74
CA SER A 9 -0.04 -4.81 11.92
C SER A 9 -0.82 -4.85 13.24
N VAL A 10 -2.03 -4.28 13.28
CA VAL A 10 -2.91 -4.26 14.46
C VAL A 10 -3.60 -5.60 14.68
N LEU A 11 -3.91 -6.30 13.59
CA LEU A 11 -4.56 -7.63 13.61
C LEU A 11 -3.55 -8.78 13.72
N MET A 12 -2.25 -8.49 13.55
CA MET A 12 -1.17 -9.47 13.56
C MET A 12 -1.05 -10.28 14.86
N PRO A 13 -1.20 -9.70 16.06
CA PRO A 13 -1.15 -10.45 17.31
C PRO A 13 -2.28 -11.49 17.40
N ILE A 14 -3.50 -11.09 16.98
CA ILE A 14 -4.68 -11.97 16.93
C ILE A 14 -4.43 -13.12 15.95
N TYR A 15 -3.79 -12.84 14.80
CA TYR A 15 -3.46 -13.88 13.82
C TYR A 15 -2.39 -14.85 14.32
N ALA A 16 -1.33 -14.35 14.95
CA ALA A 16 -0.21 -15.17 15.43
C ALA A 16 -0.61 -16.04 16.64
N LEU A 17 -1.37 -15.48 17.58
CA LEU A 17 -1.75 -16.14 18.83
C LEU A 17 -3.02 -16.99 18.68
N ASP A 18 -4.09 -16.46 18.07
CA ASP A 18 -5.38 -17.17 18.03
C ASP A 18 -5.54 -18.10 16.81
N ILE A 19 -4.97 -17.74 15.66
CA ILE A 19 -5.16 -18.53 14.41
C ILE A 19 -4.02 -19.51 14.18
N LEU A 20 -2.77 -19.06 14.29
CA LEU A 20 -1.62 -19.93 14.11
C LEU A 20 -1.30 -20.75 15.37
N LYS A 21 -1.98 -20.49 16.50
CA LYS A 21 -1.66 -21.04 17.83
C LYS A 21 -0.16 -20.92 18.17
N GLY A 22 0.47 -19.86 17.66
CA GLY A 22 1.89 -19.59 17.83
C GLY A 22 2.15 -18.78 19.09
N THR A 23 3.39 -18.30 19.21
CA THR A 23 3.86 -17.48 20.34
C THR A 23 4.22 -16.07 19.84
N VAL A 24 4.60 -15.18 20.75
CA VAL A 24 5.14 -13.84 20.42
C VAL A 24 6.33 -13.91 19.44
N LEU A 25 7.12 -15.00 19.48
CA LEU A 25 8.19 -15.28 18.51
C LEU A 25 7.66 -15.42 17.07
N THR A 26 6.51 -16.07 16.88
CA THR A 26 5.85 -16.23 15.57
C THR A 26 5.48 -14.87 14.99
N GLN A 27 4.98 -13.95 15.82
CA GLN A 27 4.73 -12.57 15.41
C GLN A 27 6.04 -11.86 15.02
N GLY A 28 7.11 -12.03 15.80
CA GLY A 28 8.43 -11.49 15.48
C GLY A 28 8.95 -11.96 14.12
N TYR A 29 8.86 -13.25 13.81
CA TYR A 29 9.28 -13.77 12.50
C TYR A 29 8.45 -13.22 11.34
N LEU A 30 7.14 -13.09 11.52
CA LEU A 30 6.23 -12.54 10.52
C LEU A 30 6.53 -11.05 10.25
N MET A 31 6.80 -10.27 11.31
CA MET A 31 7.20 -8.85 11.16
C MET A 31 8.57 -8.71 10.51
N SER A 32 9.55 -9.55 10.89
CA SER A 32 10.86 -9.58 10.26
C SER A 32 10.77 -9.90 8.77
N SER A 33 9.94 -10.86 8.37
CA SER A 33 9.71 -11.19 6.96
C SER A 33 9.13 -10.00 6.17
N ALA A 34 8.15 -9.30 6.75
CA ALA A 34 7.63 -8.07 6.17
C ALA A 34 8.70 -6.97 6.06
N ALA A 35 9.57 -6.83 7.07
CA ALA A 35 10.66 -5.86 7.06
C ALA A 35 11.71 -6.15 5.97
N VAL A 36 12.06 -7.43 5.77
CA VAL A 36 12.96 -7.85 4.67
C VAL A 36 12.33 -7.53 3.31
N GLY A 37 11.03 -7.83 3.15
CA GLY A 37 10.29 -7.47 1.94
C GLY A 37 10.26 -5.97 1.69
N ALA A 38 10.04 -5.17 2.75
CA ALA A 38 10.08 -3.71 2.69
C ALA A 38 11.45 -3.17 2.26
N LEU A 39 12.54 -3.72 2.79
CA LEU A 39 13.92 -3.38 2.40
C LEU A 39 14.16 -3.67 0.92
N MET A 40 13.76 -4.84 0.45
CA MET A 40 13.86 -5.21 -0.97
C MET A 40 13.02 -4.28 -1.86
N GLY A 41 11.82 -3.91 -1.40
CA GLY A 41 10.95 -2.96 -2.11
C GLY A 41 11.56 -1.57 -2.22
N ALA A 42 12.14 -1.07 -1.12
CA ALA A 42 12.86 0.20 -1.12
C ALA A 42 14.04 0.17 -2.08
N LEU A 43 14.88 -0.87 -2.01
CA LEU A 43 16.07 -1.00 -2.87
C LEU A 43 15.67 -1.13 -4.35
N HIS A 44 14.64 -1.94 -4.65
CA HIS A 44 14.12 -2.10 -6.00
C HIS A 44 13.57 -0.77 -6.55
N PHE A 45 12.85 0.00 -5.73
CA PHE A 45 12.35 1.31 -6.13
C PHE A 45 13.49 2.32 -6.31
N ALA A 46 14.49 2.33 -5.42
CA ALA A 46 15.64 3.22 -5.49
C ALA A 46 16.54 2.94 -6.69
N ALA A 47 16.68 1.67 -7.11
CA ALA A 47 17.41 1.27 -8.30
C ALA A 47 16.73 1.71 -9.62
N ARG A 48 15.49 2.21 -9.56
CA ARG A 48 14.71 2.55 -10.74
C ARG A 48 15.11 3.92 -11.29
N LYS A 49 15.73 3.93 -12.48
CA LYS A 49 16.20 5.15 -13.17
C LYS A 49 15.12 5.97 -13.87
N HIS A 50 13.94 5.42 -14.14
CA HIS A 50 12.88 6.09 -14.90
C HIS A 50 11.55 6.16 -14.14
N TYR A 51 11.05 7.38 -13.92
CA TYR A 51 9.80 7.67 -13.21
C TYR A 51 8.55 7.71 -14.12
N LYS A 52 8.67 7.32 -15.41
CA LYS A 52 7.51 7.25 -16.31
C LYS A 52 6.57 6.12 -15.87
N GLY A 53 5.28 6.42 -15.74
CA GLY A 53 4.26 5.44 -15.34
C GLY A 53 4.15 5.18 -13.83
N LEU A 54 4.67 6.07 -12.99
CA LEU A 54 4.62 5.95 -11.53
C LEU A 54 3.20 5.72 -10.99
N ALA A 55 2.19 6.35 -11.60
CA ALA A 55 0.78 6.13 -11.27
C ALA A 55 0.31 4.69 -11.55
N ARG A 56 0.74 4.07 -12.65
CA ARG A 56 0.47 2.65 -12.96
C ARG A 56 1.18 1.74 -11.99
N TRP A 57 2.40 2.08 -11.60
CA TRP A 57 3.17 1.32 -10.61
C TRP A 57 2.50 1.33 -9.23
N ILE A 58 2.04 2.49 -8.77
CA ILE A 58 1.28 2.64 -7.51
C ILE A 58 0.03 1.75 -7.53
N ALA A 59 -0.69 1.71 -8.66
CA ALA A 59 -1.87 0.88 -8.80
C ALA A 59 -1.54 -0.62 -8.84
N ALA A 60 -0.44 -1.01 -9.49
CA ALA A 60 0.05 -2.39 -9.51
C ALA A 60 0.44 -2.86 -8.11
N THR A 61 1.28 -2.10 -7.39
CA THR A 61 1.71 -2.47 -6.03
C THR A 61 0.54 -2.48 -5.05
N SER A 62 -0.40 -1.53 -5.17
CA SER A 62 -1.61 -1.52 -4.33
C SER A 62 -2.48 -2.76 -4.56
N THR A 63 -2.60 -3.21 -5.81
CA THR A 63 -3.33 -4.44 -6.16
C THR A 63 -2.63 -5.68 -5.63
N THR A 64 -1.31 -5.77 -5.82
CA THR A 64 -0.49 -6.87 -5.30
C THR A 64 -0.65 -6.99 -3.79
N CYS A 65 -0.51 -5.89 -3.06
CA CYS A 65 -0.68 -5.88 -1.61
C CYS A 65 -2.10 -6.31 -1.20
N ALA A 66 -3.16 -5.83 -1.88
CA ALA A 66 -4.53 -6.23 -1.58
C ALA A 66 -4.78 -7.73 -1.80
N VAL A 67 -4.26 -8.29 -2.90
CA VAL A 67 -4.37 -9.73 -3.21
C VAL A 67 -3.67 -10.56 -2.15
N PHE A 68 -2.43 -10.21 -1.80
CA PHE A 68 -1.68 -10.93 -0.77
C PHE A 68 -2.30 -10.79 0.62
N LEU A 69 -2.93 -9.65 0.95
CA LEU A 69 -3.68 -9.48 2.20
C LEU A 69 -4.89 -10.42 2.28
N ILE A 70 -5.66 -10.54 1.20
CA ILE A 70 -6.81 -11.45 1.13
C ILE A 70 -6.34 -12.90 1.20
N LEU A 71 -5.23 -13.24 0.54
CA LEU A 71 -4.66 -14.58 0.56
C LEU A 71 -4.14 -14.93 1.97
N PHE A 72 -3.51 -13.97 2.66
CA PHE A 72 -3.09 -14.09 4.05
C PHE A 72 -4.28 -14.32 4.98
N SER A 73 -5.40 -13.64 4.74
CA SER A 73 -6.63 -13.85 5.49
C SER A 73 -7.21 -15.28 5.39
N LYS A 74 -6.81 -16.05 4.37
CA LYS A 74 -7.22 -17.46 4.22
C LYS A 74 -6.15 -18.43 4.67
N ALA A 75 -4.91 -17.97 4.84
CA ALA A 75 -3.79 -18.81 5.24
C ALA A 75 -3.90 -19.16 6.73
N LYS A 76 -3.82 -20.47 7.03
CA LYS A 76 -3.76 -21.02 8.39
C LYS A 76 -2.40 -21.65 8.73
N MET A 77 -1.44 -21.57 7.81
CA MET A 77 -0.10 -22.16 7.94
C MET A 77 0.97 -21.07 8.02
N PHE A 78 1.99 -21.28 8.86
CA PHE A 78 3.04 -20.28 9.15
C PHE A 78 3.90 -19.89 7.94
N TRP A 79 4.39 -20.86 7.18
CA TRP A 79 5.24 -20.63 6.01
C TRP A 79 4.61 -19.77 4.91
N PRO A 80 3.38 -20.05 4.43
CA PRO A 80 2.75 -19.19 3.44
C PRO A 80 2.43 -17.80 3.99
N CYS A 81 2.11 -17.68 5.28
CA CYS A 81 1.93 -16.38 5.93
C CYS A 81 3.20 -15.51 5.84
N MET A 82 4.39 -16.07 6.10
CA MET A 82 5.66 -15.35 5.94
C MET A 82 5.88 -14.89 4.50
N ALA A 83 5.71 -15.79 3.52
CA ALA A 83 5.88 -15.45 2.11
C ALA A 83 4.93 -14.31 1.68
N MET A 84 3.66 -14.37 2.09
CA MET A 84 2.68 -13.31 1.79
C MET A 84 3.07 -11.97 2.42
N LEU A 85 3.53 -11.98 3.67
CA LEU A 85 3.96 -10.77 4.37
C LEU A 85 5.20 -10.12 3.75
N PHE A 86 6.13 -10.91 3.24
CA PHE A 86 7.24 -10.41 2.45
C PHE A 86 6.74 -9.61 1.23
N PHE A 87 5.80 -10.15 0.46
CA PHE A 87 5.23 -9.44 -0.69
C PHE A 87 4.41 -8.20 -0.30
N VAL A 88 3.66 -8.27 0.81
CA VAL A 88 2.94 -7.12 1.36
C VAL A 88 3.91 -5.99 1.72
N GLY A 89 4.99 -6.30 2.44
CA GLY A 89 6.04 -5.34 2.81
C GLY A 89 6.71 -4.72 1.59
N PHE A 90 7.05 -5.54 0.60
CA PHE A 90 7.63 -5.09 -0.68
C PHE A 90 6.72 -4.10 -1.40
N ALA A 91 5.44 -4.44 -1.53
CA ALA A 91 4.45 -3.64 -2.23
C ALA A 91 4.14 -2.32 -1.49
N ALA A 92 4.03 -2.37 -0.15
CA ALA A 92 3.76 -1.21 0.68
C ALA A 92 4.89 -0.17 0.58
N THR A 93 6.14 -0.59 0.75
CA THR A 93 7.28 0.33 0.68
C THR A 93 7.48 0.90 -0.71
N SER A 94 7.32 0.07 -1.75
CA SER A 94 7.37 0.52 -3.14
C SER A 94 6.30 1.58 -3.43
N GLN A 95 5.10 1.41 -2.87
CA GLN A 95 4.00 2.36 -3.04
C GLN A 95 4.24 3.68 -2.30
N ILE A 96 4.75 3.64 -1.06
CA ILE A 96 5.09 4.83 -0.29
C ILE A 96 6.15 5.64 -1.02
N ALA A 97 7.21 4.99 -1.47
CA ALA A 97 8.29 5.65 -2.21
C ALA A 97 7.76 6.27 -3.51
N ALA A 98 6.97 5.53 -4.29
CA ALA A 98 6.34 6.03 -5.51
C ALA A 98 5.41 7.22 -5.27
N THR A 99 4.60 7.18 -4.20
CA THR A 99 3.67 8.26 -3.85
C THR A 99 4.43 9.52 -3.42
N ASN A 100 5.45 9.36 -2.58
CA ASN A 100 6.30 10.47 -2.15
C ASN A 100 6.99 11.13 -3.34
N THR A 101 7.61 10.35 -4.23
CA THR A 101 8.23 10.89 -5.45
C THR A 101 7.22 11.57 -6.37
N LEU A 102 6.00 11.02 -6.51
CA LEU A 102 4.95 11.63 -7.34
C LEU A 102 4.52 13.00 -6.82
N ILE A 103 4.33 13.12 -5.50
CA ILE A 103 3.97 14.40 -4.87
C ILE A 103 5.16 15.37 -4.97
N GLN A 104 6.38 14.93 -4.69
CA GLN A 104 7.58 15.78 -4.78
C GLN A 104 7.82 16.35 -6.18
N ASN A 105 7.54 15.57 -7.23
CA ASN A 105 7.66 16.00 -8.62
C ASN A 105 6.55 16.95 -9.08
N ARG A 106 5.40 16.97 -8.40
CA ARG A 106 4.24 17.82 -8.74
C ARG A 106 4.20 19.14 -7.98
N VAL A 107 4.93 19.23 -6.87
CA VAL A 107 4.91 20.37 -5.95
C VAL A 107 6.15 21.24 -6.18
N PRO A 108 6.02 22.58 -6.24
CA PRO A 108 7.15 23.51 -6.30
C PRO A 108 8.11 23.32 -5.13
N ASP A 109 9.43 23.48 -5.35
CA ASP A 109 10.47 23.23 -4.33
C ASP A 109 10.22 24.00 -3.02
N GLU A 110 9.79 25.25 -3.12
CA GLU A 110 9.46 26.15 -2.02
C GLU A 110 8.29 25.69 -1.14
N LEU A 111 7.36 24.90 -1.69
CA LEU A 111 6.21 24.37 -0.96
C LEU A 111 6.36 22.88 -0.63
N ARG A 112 7.42 22.22 -1.10
CA ARG A 112 7.61 20.77 -0.99
C ARG A 112 7.57 20.29 0.46
N SER A 113 8.27 20.98 1.37
CA SER A 113 8.31 20.61 2.79
C SER A 113 6.94 20.77 3.47
N ARG A 114 6.20 21.84 3.15
CA ARG A 114 4.85 22.09 3.67
C ARG A 114 3.85 21.04 3.21
N VAL A 115 3.84 20.71 1.91
CA VAL A 115 2.93 19.70 1.37
C VAL A 115 3.27 18.31 1.90
N MET A 116 4.56 17.98 2.05
CA MET A 116 5.00 16.73 2.67
C MET A 116 4.59 16.66 4.14
N ALA A 117 4.66 17.76 4.89
CA ALA A 117 4.20 17.80 6.28
C ALA A 117 2.69 17.53 6.38
N VAL A 118 1.87 18.22 5.59
CA VAL A 118 0.42 17.97 5.54
C VAL A 118 0.11 16.53 5.14
N TYR A 119 0.81 16.00 4.14
CA TYR A 119 0.69 14.61 3.72
C TYR A 119 1.02 13.64 4.84
N ALA A 120 2.13 13.85 5.57
CA ALA A 120 2.53 13.04 6.70
C ALA A 120 1.51 13.12 7.85
N THR A 121 1.00 14.31 8.17
CA THR A 121 -0.03 14.50 9.20
C THR A 121 -1.32 13.78 8.83
N MET A 122 -1.79 13.88 7.58
CA MET A 122 -2.97 13.13 7.14
C MET A 122 -2.72 11.62 7.17
N PHE A 123 -1.54 11.18 6.77
CA PHE A 123 -1.19 9.76 6.75
C PHE A 123 -1.12 9.16 8.16
N MET A 124 -0.43 9.82 9.08
CA MET A 124 -0.34 9.38 10.48
C MET A 124 -1.65 9.59 11.24
N GLY A 125 -2.40 10.64 10.96
CA GLY A 125 -3.71 10.91 11.58
C GLY A 125 -4.80 9.92 11.19
N MET A 126 -4.72 9.36 9.98
CA MET A 126 -5.65 8.32 9.50
C MET A 126 -5.36 6.93 10.08
N GLN A 127 -4.12 6.65 10.50
CA GLN A 127 -3.76 5.36 11.12
C GLN A 127 -4.62 5.01 12.35
N PRO A 128 -4.71 5.86 13.41
CA PRO A 128 -5.46 5.52 14.61
C PRO A 128 -6.95 5.34 14.34
N ILE A 129 -7.52 6.13 13.42
CA ILE A 129 -8.91 5.98 12.98
C ILE A 129 -9.12 4.60 12.34
N GLY A 130 -8.24 4.22 11.41
CA GLY A 130 -8.31 2.90 10.78
C GLY A 130 -8.10 1.77 11.78
N SER A 131 -7.23 1.95 12.78
CA SER A 131 -7.00 0.97 13.86
C SER A 131 -8.20 0.81 14.79
N LEU A 132 -8.89 1.91 15.12
CA LEU A 132 -10.13 1.90 15.90
C LEU A 132 -11.25 1.15 15.17
N ILE A 133 -11.42 1.42 13.87
CA ILE A 133 -12.37 0.71 13.02
C ILE A 133 -11.98 -0.78 12.93
N ALA A 134 -10.70 -1.07 12.68
CA ALA A 134 -10.18 -2.43 12.59
C ALA A 134 -10.46 -3.22 13.88
N GLY A 135 -10.11 -2.67 15.04
CA GLY A 135 -10.31 -3.33 16.33
C GLY A 135 -11.80 -3.49 16.67
N GLY A 136 -12.61 -2.48 16.41
CA GLY A 136 -14.06 -2.53 16.65
C GLY A 136 -14.77 -3.58 15.78
N VAL A 137 -14.39 -3.67 14.50
CA VAL A 137 -14.92 -4.66 13.57
C VAL A 137 -14.39 -6.06 13.90
N ALA A 138 -13.09 -6.20 14.20
CA ALA A 138 -12.47 -7.47 14.58
C ALA A 138 -13.11 -8.09 15.82
N LYS A 139 -13.53 -7.27 16.79
CA LYS A 139 -14.24 -7.74 17.97
C LYS A 139 -15.61 -8.36 17.66
N ARG A 140 -16.27 -7.93 16.56
CA ARG A 140 -17.61 -8.42 16.19
C ARG A 140 -17.61 -9.57 15.20
N ILE A 141 -16.74 -9.52 14.17
CA ILE A 141 -16.74 -10.49 13.07
C ILE A 141 -15.48 -11.37 13.04
N GLY A 142 -14.54 -11.16 13.94
CA GLY A 142 -13.25 -11.85 13.96
C GLY A 142 -12.20 -11.21 13.06
N ALA A 143 -10.93 -11.40 13.42
CA ALA A 143 -9.78 -10.86 12.69
C ALA A 143 -9.69 -11.27 11.20
N PRO A 144 -9.93 -12.53 10.80
CA PRO A 144 -9.78 -12.92 9.39
C PRO A 144 -10.87 -12.27 8.51
N TYR A 145 -12.13 -12.25 8.95
CA TYR A 145 -13.17 -11.57 8.17
C TYR A 145 -12.92 -10.07 8.05
N THR A 146 -12.40 -9.43 9.11
CA THR A 146 -12.01 -8.01 9.08
C THR A 146 -10.91 -7.74 8.06
N LEU A 147 -9.87 -8.58 8.05
CA LEU A 147 -8.78 -8.50 7.06
C LEU A 147 -9.28 -8.70 5.63
N THR A 148 -10.21 -9.63 5.42
CA THR A 148 -10.81 -9.84 4.09
C THR A 148 -11.57 -8.61 3.63
N VAL A 149 -12.43 -8.03 4.49
CA VAL A 149 -13.20 -6.81 4.18
C VAL A 149 -12.25 -5.63 3.87
N PHE A 150 -11.21 -5.46 4.67
CA PHE A 150 -10.23 -4.38 4.48
C PHE A 150 -9.43 -4.59 3.18
N GLY A 151 -8.98 -5.82 2.93
CA GLY A 151 -8.34 -6.21 1.68
C GLY A 151 -9.22 -5.93 0.46
N SER A 152 -10.51 -6.30 0.53
CA SER A 152 -11.48 -6.03 -0.54
C SER A 152 -11.72 -4.54 -0.77
N LEU A 153 -11.84 -3.74 0.29
CA LEU A 153 -11.98 -2.27 0.17
C LEU A 153 -10.74 -1.63 -0.48
N VAL A 154 -9.55 -2.10 -0.11
CA VAL A 154 -8.29 -1.65 -0.74
C VAL A 154 -8.22 -2.07 -2.20
N LEU A 155 -8.67 -3.29 -2.52
CA LEU A 155 -8.70 -3.80 -3.88
C LEU A 155 -9.68 -3.01 -4.76
N LEU A 156 -10.88 -2.71 -4.26
CA LEU A 156 -11.85 -1.83 -4.91
C LEU A 156 -11.29 -0.42 -5.11
N GLY A 157 -10.69 0.17 -4.10
CA GLY A 157 -10.05 1.49 -4.21
C GLY A 157 -8.91 1.50 -5.23
N SER A 158 -8.11 0.44 -5.27
CA SER A 158 -7.04 0.24 -6.26
C SER A 158 -7.60 0.12 -7.68
N LEU A 159 -8.64 -0.69 -7.89
CA LEU A 159 -9.32 -0.86 -9.17
C LEU A 159 -9.92 0.45 -9.67
N VAL A 160 -10.62 1.20 -8.81
CA VAL A 160 -11.19 2.51 -9.16
C VAL A 160 -10.08 3.52 -9.52
N PHE A 161 -8.98 3.52 -8.78
CA PHE A 161 -7.83 4.37 -9.09
C PHE A 161 -7.17 3.98 -10.42
N LEU A 162 -7.01 2.69 -10.68
CA LEU A 162 -6.46 2.17 -11.93
C LEU A 162 -7.38 2.52 -13.11
N PHE A 163 -8.70 2.40 -12.95
CA PHE A 163 -9.70 2.87 -13.93
C PHE A 163 -9.60 4.37 -14.17
N ARG A 164 -9.52 5.19 -13.12
CA ARG A 164 -9.36 6.65 -13.24
C ARG A 164 -8.06 7.03 -13.96
N VAL A 165 -6.95 6.35 -13.65
CA VAL A 165 -5.65 6.60 -14.29
C VAL A 165 -5.67 6.17 -15.75
N VAL A 166 -6.23 5.00 -16.07
CA VAL A 166 -6.36 4.52 -17.45
C VAL A 166 -7.27 5.43 -18.27
N MET A 167 -8.43 5.86 -17.73
CA MET A 167 -9.31 6.81 -18.40
C MET A 167 -8.63 8.17 -18.63
N ARG A 168 -7.87 8.68 -17.66
CA ARG A 168 -7.13 9.95 -17.85
C ARG A 168 -5.99 9.83 -18.86
N LEU A 169 -5.36 8.67 -19.01
CA LEU A 169 -4.36 8.42 -20.05
C LEU A 169 -5.00 8.25 -21.44
N GLN A 170 -6.25 7.80 -21.52
CA GLN A 170 -7.02 7.76 -22.76
C GLN A 170 -7.51 9.14 -23.22
N GLN A 171 -7.41 10.18 -22.37
CA GLN A 171 -7.73 11.57 -22.74
C GLN A 171 -6.53 12.35 -23.31
N THR A 172 -5.37 11.72 -23.52
CA THR A 172 -4.25 12.34 -24.28
C THR A 172 -3.90 11.61 -25.58
N PRO A 173 -4.81 11.49 -26.56
CA PRO A 173 -4.46 11.50 -27.96
C PRO A 173 -4.65 12.93 -28.49
N GLY A 174 -3.59 13.74 -28.54
CA GLY A 174 -3.60 14.99 -29.32
C GLY A 174 -3.16 16.28 -28.63
N GLN A 175 -2.00 16.32 -27.96
CA GLN A 175 -1.21 17.56 -27.88
C GLN A 175 0.18 17.33 -28.46
N THR A 176 0.20 16.93 -29.73
CA THR A 176 1.36 17.09 -30.60
C THR A 176 0.87 17.83 -31.83
N THR A 177 1.59 18.88 -32.24
CA THR A 177 1.43 19.69 -33.46
C THR A 177 0.54 20.93 -33.34
N ALA A 178 1.14 22.03 -32.87
CA ALA A 178 1.27 23.28 -33.64
C ALA A 178 1.97 24.37 -32.79
N ALA A 179 3.30 24.38 -32.82
CA ALA A 179 4.01 25.64 -33.00
C ALA A 179 4.28 25.76 -34.51
N PRO A 180 3.97 26.92 -35.11
CA PRO A 180 5.01 27.74 -35.73
C PRO A 180 4.93 29.17 -35.14
N ALA A 181 6.05 29.79 -34.76
CA ALA A 181 6.99 30.53 -35.62
C ALA A 181 6.32 31.74 -36.31
N ASN A 182 6.74 32.93 -35.86
CA ASN A 182 6.82 34.24 -36.53
C ASN A 182 5.67 34.68 -37.44
N ASP A 183 5.07 35.83 -37.10
CA ASP A 183 5.24 37.09 -37.84
C ASP A 183 5.09 38.28 -36.89
#